data_AF-A0A440WJ13-F1
#
_entry.id   AF-A0A440WJ13-F1
#
_cell.length_a   1.000
_cell.length_b   1.000
_cell.length_c   1.000
_cell.angle_alpha   90.00
_cell.angle_beta   90.00
_cell.angle_gamma   90.00
#
_symmetry.space_group_name_H-M   'P 1'
#
loop_
_entity.id
_entity.type
_entity.pdbx_description
1 polymer ?
#
loop_
_entity_poly.entity_id
_entity_poly.type
_entity_poly.pdbx_seq_one_letter_code
_entity_poly.pdbx_strand_id
1 'polypeptide(L)'
;MKATWPGLAPRKIDRRLQSSRWVGRVRAQYCWYTIEIRYRVGSMPEVRVLAPTLVRLPDNEEGALPHVYPPADDPTLCLFDPRTGEWDASMPLAQTIIPWTLDWLSCYELWLMTGKWTGGGRHVCDPVPISMENLQ
;
A
#
# COMPACT_ATOMS: atom_id res chain seq x y z
N MET A 1 10.74 -11.70 -5.62
CA MET A 1 10.25 -11.80 -4.23
C MET A 1 11.28 -12.46 -3.31
N LYS A 2 11.40 -13.81 -3.26
CA LYS A 2 12.28 -14.53 -2.30
C LYS A 2 13.74 -14.06 -2.27
N ALA A 3 14.32 -13.76 -3.44
CA ALA A 3 15.71 -13.32 -3.54
C ALA A 3 15.96 -11.94 -2.89
N THR A 4 15.01 -11.01 -3.07
CA THR A 4 15.12 -9.63 -2.58
C THR A 4 14.57 -9.47 -1.16
N TRP A 5 13.49 -10.19 -0.84
CA TRP A 5 12.78 -10.12 0.43
C TRP A 5 12.54 -11.53 0.98
N PRO A 6 13.58 -12.18 1.53
CA PRO A 6 13.49 -13.56 2.00
C PRO A 6 12.50 -13.72 3.17
N GLY A 7 12.25 -12.65 3.94
CA GLY A 7 11.26 -12.63 5.01
C GLY A 7 9.79 -12.65 4.54
N LEU A 8 9.53 -12.35 3.26
CA LEU A 8 8.19 -12.40 2.65
C LEU A 8 7.98 -13.75 1.97
N ALA A 9 7.51 -14.71 2.76
CA ALA A 9 7.31 -16.07 2.31
C ALA A 9 6.00 -16.21 1.54
N PRO A 10 5.99 -16.94 0.40
CA PRO A 10 4.74 -17.30 -0.27
C PRO A 10 3.92 -18.20 0.66
N ARG A 11 2.65 -17.86 0.85
CA ARG A 11 1.69 -18.65 1.63
C ARG A 11 0.69 -19.40 0.76
N LYS A 12 0.36 -18.84 -0.40
CA LYS A 12 -0.52 -19.47 -1.40
C LYS A 12 -0.09 -19.01 -2.79
N ILE A 13 0.08 -19.96 -3.71
CA ILE A 13 0.31 -19.68 -5.12
C ILE A 13 -0.71 -20.51 -5.88
N ASP A 14 -1.60 -19.84 -6.59
CA ASP A 14 -2.57 -20.48 -7.46
C ASP A 14 -2.18 -20.21 -8.92
N ARG A 15 -1.63 -21.22 -9.57
CA ARG A 15 -1.18 -21.11 -10.97
C ARG A 15 -2.33 -21.01 -11.95
N ARG A 16 -3.50 -21.58 -11.62
CA ARG A 16 -4.69 -21.53 -12.47
C ARG A 16 -5.31 -20.15 -12.44
N LEU A 17 -5.44 -19.56 -11.25
CA LEU A 17 -5.94 -18.20 -11.07
C LEU A 17 -4.87 -17.12 -11.26
N GLN A 18 -3.64 -17.51 -11.59
CA GLN A 18 -2.50 -16.61 -11.75
C GLN A 18 -2.36 -15.66 -10.54
N SER A 19 -2.54 -16.19 -9.33
CA SER A 19 -2.54 -15.39 -8.11
C SER A 19 -1.54 -15.91 -7.08
N SER A 20 -1.09 -15.00 -6.22
CA SER A 20 -0.09 -15.27 -5.20
C SER A 20 -0.33 -14.41 -3.97
N ARG A 21 -0.04 -15.01 -2.82
CA ARG A 21 -0.13 -14.37 -1.51
C ARG A 21 1.19 -14.55 -0.78
N TRP A 22 1.78 -13.45 -0.33
CA TRP A 22 2.97 -13.45 0.51
C TRP A 22 2.64 -12.86 1.88
N VAL A 23 3.25 -13.42 2.92
CA VAL A 23 3.15 -12.90 4.28
C VAL A 23 4.55 -12.90 4.89
N GLY A 24 4.90 -11.80 5.53
CA GLY A 24 6.24 -11.62 6.07
C GLY A 24 6.34 -10.41 6.98
N ARG A 25 7.45 -10.35 7.72
CA ARG A 25 7.77 -9.23 8.58
C ARG A 25 8.63 -8.22 7.82
N VAL A 26 8.28 -6.95 7.94
CA VAL A 26 9.04 -5.81 7.46
C VAL A 26 9.25 -4.84 8.62
N ARG A 27 10.34 -4.08 8.58
CA ARG A 27 10.60 -3.03 9.56
C ARG A 27 10.55 -1.70 8.83
N ALA A 28 9.70 -0.80 9.32
CA ALA A 28 9.69 0.60 8.90
C ALA A 28 10.79 1.35 9.68
N GLN A 29 10.55 2.60 10.12
CA GLN A 29 11.56 3.32 10.89
C GLN A 29 11.66 2.79 12.32
N TYR A 30 10.53 2.69 13.02
CA TYR A 30 10.52 2.41 14.46
C TYR A 30 10.01 1.01 14.79
N CYS A 31 9.02 0.51 14.05
CA CYS A 31 8.31 -0.72 14.40
C CYS A 31 8.43 -1.83 13.34
N TRP A 32 8.21 -3.06 13.82
CA TRP A 32 8.04 -4.23 12.96
C TRP A 32 6.56 -4.42 12.64
N TYR A 33 6.28 -4.68 11.36
CA TYR A 33 4.95 -5.01 10.87
C TYR A 33 4.98 -6.39 10.22
N THR A 34 3.92 -7.17 10.43
CA THR A 34 3.60 -8.30 9.57
C THR A 34 2.66 -7.79 8.49
N ILE A 35 3.07 -7.93 7.24
CA ILE A 35 2.26 -7.52 6.09
C ILE A 35 1.84 -8.73 5.27
N GLU A 36 0.74 -8.55 4.55
CA GLU A 36 0.26 -9.44 3.52
C GLU A 36 0.26 -8.71 2.18
N ILE A 37 0.75 -9.39 1.14
CA ILE A 37 0.65 -8.93 -0.24
C ILE A 37 -0.16 -9.97 -1.00
N ARG A 38 -1.29 -9.57 -1.57
CA ARG A 38 -2.07 -10.37 -2.52
C ARG A 38 -1.93 -9.79 -3.91
N TYR A 39 -1.68 -10.64 -4.88
CA TYR A 39 -1.58 -10.21 -6.26
C TYR A 39 -2.20 -11.26 -7.17
N ARG A 40 -3.02 -10.80 -8.11
CA ARG A 40 -3.53 -11.58 -9.23
C ARG A 40 -3.08 -10.87 -10.50
N VAL A 41 -2.56 -11.64 -11.46
CA VAL A 41 -2.14 -11.07 -12.75
C VAL A 41 -3.31 -10.32 -13.39
N GLY A 42 -3.04 -9.09 -13.84
CA GLY A 42 -4.04 -8.19 -14.42
C GLY A 42 -4.86 -7.38 -13.41
N SER A 43 -4.59 -7.50 -12.10
CA SER A 43 -5.16 -6.61 -11.09
C SER A 43 -4.09 -5.79 -10.39
N MET A 44 -4.53 -4.78 -9.63
CA MET A 44 -3.66 -4.09 -8.68
C MET A 44 -3.22 -5.05 -7.56
N PRO A 45 -1.97 -4.97 -7.06
CA PRO A 45 -1.56 -5.64 -5.83
C PRO A 45 -2.25 -5.01 -4.62
N GLU A 46 -2.73 -5.85 -3.70
CA GLU A 46 -3.32 -5.42 -2.44
C GLU A 46 -2.34 -5.68 -1.30
N VAL A 47 -2.07 -4.66 -0.49
CA VAL A 47 -1.23 -4.77 0.69
C VAL A 47 -2.04 -4.48 1.95
N ARG A 48 -1.92 -5.36 2.95
CA ARG A 48 -2.56 -5.22 4.27
C ARG A 48 -1.55 -5.36 5.39
N VAL A 49 -1.75 -4.64 6.49
CA VAL A 49 -1.01 -4.83 7.73
C VAL A 49 -1.78 -5.82 8.61
N LEU A 50 -1.17 -6.96 8.90
CA LEU A 50 -1.77 -8.00 9.76
C LEU A 50 -1.45 -7.79 11.24
N ALA A 51 -0.27 -7.26 11.56
CA ALA A 51 0.15 -6.99 12.92
C ALA A 51 1.26 -5.92 12.98
N PRO A 52 1.30 -5.05 14.01
CA PRO A 52 0.18 -4.78 14.92
C PRO A 52 -1.04 -4.23 14.14
N THR A 53 -2.22 -4.30 14.74
CA THR A 53 -3.42 -3.67 14.18
C THR A 53 -3.17 -2.17 14.03
N LEU A 54 -3.52 -1.61 12.88
CA LEU A 54 -3.37 -0.17 12.62
C LEU A 54 -4.28 0.62 13.57
N VAL A 55 -3.68 1.63 14.20
CA VAL A 55 -4.37 2.59 15.06
C VAL A 55 -5.10 3.58 14.17
N ARG A 56 -6.31 3.96 14.59
CA ARG A 56 -7.13 4.97 13.94
C ARG A 56 -7.26 6.19 14.82
N LEU A 57 -7.33 7.37 14.19
CA LEU A 57 -7.54 8.66 14.85
C LEU A 57 -8.88 9.25 14.35
N PRO A 58 -10.03 8.88 14.92
CA PRO A 58 -11.37 9.14 14.35
C PRO A 58 -11.64 10.59 13.91
N ASP A 59 -11.08 11.56 14.63
CA ASP A 59 -11.31 12.99 14.41
C ASP A 59 -10.14 13.70 13.70
N ASN A 60 -9.23 12.95 13.07
CA ASN A 60 -8.11 13.52 12.33
C ASN A 60 -8.57 14.13 11.00
N GLU A 61 -8.03 15.30 10.66
CA GLU A 61 -8.39 16.05 9.44
C GLU A 61 -8.10 15.28 8.14
N GLU A 62 -7.10 14.39 8.15
CA GLU A 62 -6.73 13.54 7.01
C GLU A 62 -7.58 12.26 6.91
N GLY A 63 -8.51 12.08 7.86
CA GLY A 63 -9.34 10.89 8.02
C GLY A 63 -8.82 9.94 9.11
N ALA A 64 -9.72 9.06 9.57
CA ALA A 64 -9.45 8.15 10.69
C ALA A 64 -8.29 7.18 10.47
N LEU A 65 -8.00 6.87 9.21
CA LEU A 65 -6.80 6.17 8.75
C LEU A 65 -6.55 6.64 7.32
N PRO A 66 -5.63 7.60 7.09
CA PRO A 66 -5.41 8.17 5.77
C PRO A 66 -4.74 7.17 4.83
N HIS A 67 -4.80 7.45 3.53
CA HIS A 67 -4.15 6.67 2.46
C HIS A 67 -4.42 5.15 2.50
N VAL A 68 -5.69 4.79 2.61
CA VAL A 68 -6.17 3.43 2.41
C VAL A 68 -7.27 3.41 1.37
N TYR A 69 -7.33 2.35 0.56
CA TYR A 69 -8.49 2.08 -0.27
C TYR A 69 -9.64 1.52 0.58
N PRO A 70 -10.90 1.79 0.18
CA PRO A 70 -12.06 1.18 0.82
C PRO A 70 -12.06 -0.36 0.66
N PRO A 71 -12.79 -1.09 1.54
CA PRO A 71 -13.58 -0.54 2.63
C PRO A 71 -12.71 -0.16 3.84
N ALA A 72 -13.19 0.79 4.65
CA ALA A 72 -12.39 1.34 5.73
C ALA A 72 -12.06 0.31 6.82
N ASP A 73 -12.90 -0.70 7.06
CA ASP A 73 -12.80 -1.74 8.08
C ASP A 73 -11.79 -2.86 7.75
N ASP A 74 -11.57 -3.16 6.46
CA ASP A 74 -10.48 -4.02 5.95
C ASP A 74 -9.57 -3.22 4.99
N PRO A 75 -8.77 -2.28 5.51
CA PRO A 75 -8.07 -1.31 4.68
C PRO A 75 -6.95 -1.95 3.88
N THR A 76 -6.95 -1.71 2.57
CA THR A 76 -5.78 -1.95 1.71
C THR A 76 -4.97 -0.67 1.63
N LEU A 77 -3.64 -0.76 1.78
CA LEU A 77 -2.78 0.43 1.72
C LEU A 77 -2.86 1.09 0.33
N CYS A 78 -3.02 2.42 0.30
CA CYS A 78 -2.94 3.21 -0.92
C CYS A 78 -1.47 3.53 -1.21
N LEU A 79 -0.84 2.72 -2.05
CA LEU A 79 0.59 2.85 -2.37
C LEU A 79 0.85 3.67 -3.64
N PHE A 80 -0.14 3.86 -4.49
CA PHE A 80 -0.08 4.61 -5.75
C PHE A 80 -1.48 5.00 -6.24
N ASP A 81 -1.63 5.85 -7.26
CA ASP A 81 -2.91 6.07 -7.93
C ASP A 81 -3.02 5.17 -9.18
N PRO A 82 -3.93 4.17 -9.20
CA PRO A 82 -4.09 3.30 -10.36
C PRO A 82 -4.58 4.05 -11.62
N ARG A 83 -5.02 5.30 -11.49
CA ARG A 83 -5.50 6.14 -12.61
C ARG A 83 -4.38 6.93 -13.31
N THR A 84 -3.21 7.08 -12.67
CA THR A 84 -2.11 7.92 -13.20
C THR A 84 -1.01 7.11 -13.88
N GLY A 85 -1.11 5.77 -13.86
CA GLY A 85 -0.11 4.90 -14.48
C GLY A 85 1.22 4.84 -13.69
N GLU A 86 1.23 5.25 -12.42
CA GLU A 86 2.41 5.16 -11.53
C GLU A 86 2.94 3.73 -11.39
N TRP A 87 2.07 2.74 -11.57
CA TRP A 87 2.42 1.33 -11.54
C TRP A 87 1.75 0.55 -12.66
N ASP A 88 2.48 -0.37 -13.27
CA ASP A 88 1.95 -1.38 -14.19
C ASP A 88 2.47 -2.78 -13.85
N ALA A 89 1.82 -3.81 -14.43
CA ALA A 89 2.09 -5.22 -14.12
C ALA A 89 3.49 -5.73 -14.52
N SER A 90 4.24 -4.98 -15.33
CA SER A 90 5.63 -5.29 -15.67
C SER A 90 6.60 -4.93 -14.54
N MET A 91 6.20 -4.04 -13.64
CA MET A 91 7.03 -3.55 -12.54
C MET A 91 7.16 -4.61 -11.44
N PRO A 92 8.39 -5.05 -11.08
CA PRO A 92 8.56 -6.09 -10.08
C PRO A 92 8.03 -5.65 -8.71
N LEU A 93 7.05 -6.38 -8.14
CA LEU A 93 6.49 -6.07 -6.81
C LEU A 93 7.56 -5.94 -5.72
N ALA A 94 8.65 -6.70 -5.86
CA ALA A 94 9.76 -6.67 -4.92
C ALA A 94 10.57 -5.37 -4.94
N GLN A 95 10.55 -4.64 -6.05
CA GLN A 95 11.28 -3.40 -6.24
C GLN A 95 10.37 -2.17 -6.18
N THR A 96 9.05 -2.35 -6.15
CA THR A 96 8.07 -1.26 -6.15
C THR A 96 7.13 -1.33 -4.96
N ILE A 97 6.22 -2.32 -4.93
CA ILE A 97 5.20 -2.46 -3.88
C ILE A 97 5.79 -2.59 -2.48
N ILE A 98 6.86 -3.35 -2.31
CA ILE A 98 7.47 -3.51 -0.99
C ILE A 98 8.15 -2.21 -0.52
N PRO A 99 9.03 -1.56 -1.30
CA PRO A 99 9.53 -0.23 -0.97
C PRO A 99 8.42 0.79 -0.64
N TRP A 100 7.39 0.90 -1.48
CA TRP A 100 6.28 1.82 -1.20
C TRP A 100 5.48 1.46 0.06
N THR A 101 5.39 0.17 0.38
CA THR A 101 4.82 -0.26 1.68
C THR A 101 5.66 0.25 2.84
N LEU A 102 6.99 0.23 2.75
CA LEU A 102 7.87 0.77 3.78
C LEU A 102 7.76 2.29 3.91
N ASP A 103 7.64 3.00 2.78
CA ASP A 103 7.42 4.44 2.76
C ASP A 103 6.07 4.80 3.41
N TRP A 104 5.00 4.09 3.05
CA TRP A 104 3.68 4.26 3.64
C TRP A 104 3.72 4.01 5.15
N LEU A 105 4.35 2.91 5.61
CA LEU A 105 4.47 2.61 7.04
C LEU A 105 5.28 3.67 7.79
N SER A 106 6.31 4.23 7.16
CA SER A 106 7.11 5.32 7.74
C SER A 106 6.30 6.61 7.86
N CYS A 107 5.48 6.93 6.88
CA CYS A 107 4.54 8.07 6.93
C CYS A 107 3.46 7.85 7.99
N TYR A 108 2.93 6.63 8.09
CA TYR A 108 1.98 6.25 9.13
C TYR A 108 2.56 6.38 10.54
N GLU A 109 3.80 5.93 10.77
CA GLU A 109 4.47 6.11 12.06
C GLU A 109 4.58 7.59 12.45
N LEU A 110 4.96 8.46 11.51
CA LEU A 110 5.05 9.89 11.75
C LEU A 110 3.67 10.56 11.90
N TRP A 111 2.67 10.09 11.16
CA TRP A 111 1.28 10.55 11.29
C TRP A 111 0.71 10.22 12.67
N LEU A 112 0.98 9.03 13.22
CA LEU A 112 0.58 8.72 14.60
C LEU A 112 1.22 9.67 15.63
N MET A 113 2.43 10.15 15.37
CA MET A 113 3.14 11.06 16.28
C MET A 113 2.68 12.52 16.15
N THR A 114 2.31 12.96 14.95
CA THR A 114 2.13 14.39 14.63
C THR A 114 0.70 14.76 14.27
N GLY A 115 -0.14 13.76 13.96
CA GLY A 115 -1.47 13.94 13.39
C GLY A 115 -1.46 14.44 11.94
N LYS A 116 -0.30 14.55 11.28
CA LYS A 116 -0.18 15.06 9.90
C LYS A 116 0.46 14.03 8.99
N TRP A 117 -0.16 13.78 7.85
CA TRP A 117 0.40 12.85 6.87
C TRP A 117 1.49 13.56 6.07
N THR A 118 2.66 12.92 5.93
CA THR A 118 3.82 13.51 5.25
C THR A 118 4.21 12.77 3.98
N GLY A 119 3.47 11.72 3.62
CA GLY A 119 3.68 10.99 2.38
C GLY A 119 3.16 11.79 1.19
N GLY A 120 3.79 11.57 0.02
CA GLY A 120 3.24 12.04 -1.24
C GLY A 120 2.10 11.14 -1.74
N GLY A 121 1.63 11.43 -2.96
CA GLY A 121 0.55 10.68 -3.59
C GLY A 121 -0.83 11.26 -3.28
N ARG A 122 -1.79 10.98 -4.16
CA ARG A 122 -3.16 11.48 -4.02
C ARG A 122 -3.95 10.66 -3.00
N HIS A 123 -4.80 11.33 -2.24
CA HIS A 123 -5.79 10.65 -1.42
C HIS A 123 -6.85 10.06 -2.34
N VAL A 124 -7.42 8.92 -1.96
CA VAL A 124 -8.47 8.26 -2.76
C VAL A 124 -9.66 9.19 -3.03
N CYS A 125 -9.94 10.10 -2.09
CA CYS A 125 -10.99 11.12 -2.18
C CYS A 125 -10.62 12.38 -2.99
N ASP A 126 -9.35 12.55 -3.38
CA ASP A 126 -8.97 13.72 -4.14
C ASP A 126 -9.61 13.68 -5.55
N PRO A 127 -9.90 14.83 -6.18
CA PRO A 127 -10.37 14.91 -7.57
C PRO A 127 -9.20 14.74 -8.55
N VAL A 128 -9.31 13.84 -9.55
CA VAL A 128 -8.20 13.56 -10.50
C VAL A 128 -7.79 14.87 -11.18
N PRO A 129 -6.48 15.19 -11.28
CA PRO A 129 -6.06 16.39 -11.99
C PRO A 129 -6.49 16.25 -13.45
N ILE A 130 -7.26 17.21 -13.96
CA ILE A 130 -7.54 17.29 -15.39
C ILE A 130 -6.22 17.67 -16.07
N SER A 131 -5.63 16.75 -16.85
CA SER A 131 -4.51 17.15 -17.71
C SER A 131 -5.01 18.21 -18.69
N MET A 132 -4.32 19.35 -18.75
CA MET A 132 -4.58 20.41 -19.74
C MET A 132 -4.21 20.01 -21.17
N GLU A 133 -3.89 18.74 -21.43
CA GLU A 133 -3.55 18.24 -22.77
C GLU A 133 -4.77 17.88 -23.64
N ASN A 134 -6.00 17.92 -23.08
CA ASN A 134 -7.23 17.62 -23.83
C ASN A 134 -8.16 18.83 -24.01
N LEU A 135 -7.69 20.06 -23.73
CA LEU A 135 -8.33 21.28 -24.22
C LEU A 135 -7.59 21.75 -25.47
N GLN A 136 -7.94 21.15 -26.62
CA GLN A 136 -7.62 21.69 -27.93
C GLN A 136 -8.82 21.54 -28.87
#